data_AF-A0A350LSN9-F1
#
_entry.id   AF-A0A350LSN9-F1
#
_cell.length_a   1.000
_cell.length_b   1.000
_cell.length_c   1.000
_cell.angle_alpha   90.00
_cell.angle_beta   90.00
_cell.angle_gamma   90.00
#
_symmetry.space_group_name_H-M   'P 1'
#
loop_
_entity.id
_entity.type
_entity.pdbx_description
1 polymer ?
#
loop_
_entity_poly.entity_id
_entity_poly.type
_entity_poly.pdbx_seq_one_letter_code
_entity_poly.pdbx_strand_id
1 'polypeptide(L)'
;MQVVIHAGAHMTDEDRLIACLRDNTATLAPRRTHVPDPESYRRLLRDVMHTAQKTALHEDARDNVLAATGTPEDTERLVLDNHGFFGTPKMSIGGARFYPAADMRLSLLDRIFAPDGIELFFGLRNPATLLPALLPDTPFSTVTELLRGDDPTHLRWSETIARIRAALPDIPVTVWCNEDTPLIWA
;
A
#
# COMPACT_ATOMS: atom_id res chain seq x y z
N MET A 1 5.64 3.28 -18.20
CA MET A 1 6.29 3.60 -16.92
C MET A 1 6.09 2.42 -15.96
N GLN A 2 6.91 2.29 -14.91
CA GLN A 2 6.66 1.37 -13.81
C GLN A 2 6.11 2.14 -12.60
N VAL A 3 5.01 1.69 -12.02
CA VAL A 3 4.40 2.33 -10.83
C VAL A 3 4.66 1.46 -9.61
N VAL A 4 5.42 2.00 -8.66
CA VAL A 4 5.68 1.37 -7.38
C VAL A 4 4.57 1.73 -6.41
N ILE A 5 3.91 0.72 -5.86
CA ILE A 5 2.91 0.83 -4.80
C ILE A 5 3.60 0.42 -3.51
N HIS A 6 4.00 1.39 -2.70
CA HIS A 6 4.42 1.16 -1.33
C HIS A 6 3.21 1.22 -0.41
N ALA A 7 2.71 0.04 -0.03
CA ALA A 7 1.56 -0.07 0.87
C ALA A 7 2.00 -0.16 2.32
N GLY A 8 2.94 -1.05 2.65
CA GLY A 8 3.27 -1.38 4.04
C GLY A 8 2.06 -1.87 4.88
N ALA A 9 2.33 -2.60 5.96
CA ALA A 9 1.32 -2.77 6.98
C ALA A 9 1.05 -1.41 7.67
N HIS A 10 -0.06 -1.28 8.39
CA HIS A 10 -0.25 -0.11 9.24
C HIS A 10 0.76 -0.15 10.38
N MET A 11 1.05 1.03 10.93
CA MET A 11 2.01 1.17 12.04
C MET A 11 3.40 0.64 11.67
N THR A 12 3.79 0.80 10.41
CA THR A 12 5.15 0.57 9.93
C THR A 12 5.70 1.85 9.34
N ASP A 13 7.02 1.99 9.38
CA ASP A 13 7.80 3.04 8.71
C ASP A 13 7.53 4.51 9.12
N GLU A 14 6.32 4.90 9.52
CA GLU A 14 5.96 6.28 9.92
C GLU A 14 6.36 7.33 8.87
N ASP A 15 6.12 7.04 7.58
CA ASP A 15 6.53 7.86 6.44
C ASP A 15 8.05 8.09 6.31
N ARG A 16 8.92 7.38 7.07
CA ARG A 16 10.38 7.58 7.01
C ARG A 16 10.96 7.15 5.66
N LEU A 17 10.46 6.06 5.07
CA LEU A 17 10.86 5.59 3.76
C LEU A 17 10.57 6.65 2.71
N ILE A 18 9.33 7.11 2.65
CA ILE A 18 8.94 8.09 1.65
C ILE A 18 9.63 9.45 1.86
N ALA A 19 9.84 9.88 3.11
CA ALA A 19 10.56 11.11 3.43
C ALA A 19 12.00 11.07 2.90
N CYS A 20 12.75 10.01 3.20
CA CYS A 20 14.13 9.87 2.71
C CYS A 20 14.20 9.76 1.18
N LEU A 21 13.28 9.05 0.52
CA LEU A 21 13.24 9.03 -0.95
C LEU A 21 13.02 10.44 -1.53
N ARG A 22 12.16 11.25 -0.90
CA ARG A 22 11.90 12.63 -1.33
C ARG A 22 13.09 13.57 -1.10
N ASP A 23 13.76 13.42 0.04
CA ASP A 23 14.99 14.18 0.36
C ASP A 23 16.13 13.88 -0.64
N ASN A 24 16.06 12.72 -1.32
CA ASN A 24 17.04 12.28 -2.31
C ASN A 24 16.56 12.39 -3.77
N THR A 25 15.53 13.20 -4.06
CA THR A 25 15.00 13.41 -5.42
C THR A 25 16.06 13.79 -6.45
N ALA A 26 17.05 14.61 -6.09
CA ALA A 26 18.16 14.97 -6.99
C ALA A 26 19.01 13.75 -7.41
N THR A 27 19.14 12.74 -6.54
CA THR A 27 19.86 11.49 -6.83
C THR A 27 19.01 10.52 -7.67
N LEU A 28 17.68 10.61 -7.53
CA LEU A 28 16.70 9.78 -8.24
C LEU A 28 16.37 10.31 -9.64
N ALA A 29 16.40 11.63 -9.85
CA ALA A 29 16.04 12.27 -11.12
C ALA A 29 16.85 11.78 -12.34
N PRO A 30 18.19 11.57 -12.27
CA PRO A 30 18.96 11.00 -13.39
C PRO A 30 18.53 9.58 -13.77
N ARG A 31 17.82 8.88 -12.89
CA ARG A 31 17.23 7.54 -13.11
C ARG A 31 15.74 7.63 -13.46
N ARG A 32 15.23 8.81 -13.81
CA ARG A 32 13.84 9.07 -14.18
C ARG A 32 12.83 8.51 -13.17
N THR A 33 13.20 8.59 -11.88
CA THR A 33 12.37 8.13 -10.77
C THR A 33 11.74 9.34 -10.09
N HIS A 34 10.41 9.41 -10.15
CA HIS A 34 9.61 10.46 -9.52
C HIS A 34 9.02 9.98 -8.20
N VAL A 35 9.15 10.81 -7.16
CA VAL A 35 8.64 10.56 -5.81
C VAL A 35 7.79 11.76 -5.40
N PRO A 36 6.48 11.77 -5.76
CA PRO A 36 5.59 12.88 -5.46
C PRO A 36 5.33 13.05 -3.97
N ASP A 37 4.86 14.24 -3.60
CA ASP A 37 4.33 14.49 -2.26
C ASP A 37 3.11 13.59 -1.98
N PRO A 38 3.12 12.76 -0.92
CA PRO A 38 1.98 11.90 -0.62
C PRO A 38 0.66 12.63 -0.42
N GLU A 39 0.68 13.88 0.07
CA GLU A 39 -0.53 14.67 0.24
C GLU A 39 -1.22 15.00 -1.10
N SER A 40 -0.47 15.03 -2.21
CA SER A 40 -1.00 15.42 -3.51
C SER A 40 -1.92 14.37 -4.14
N TYR A 41 -1.75 13.08 -3.79
CA TYR A 41 -2.48 11.97 -4.42
C TYR A 41 -3.22 11.05 -3.45
N ARG A 42 -2.83 10.95 -2.17
CA ARG A 42 -3.42 9.96 -1.23
C ARG A 42 -4.95 10.06 -1.14
N ARG A 43 -5.51 11.27 -1.13
CA ARG A 43 -6.96 11.51 -1.12
C ARG A 43 -7.61 11.16 -2.46
N LEU A 44 -7.08 11.68 -3.57
CA LEU A 44 -7.59 11.41 -4.91
C LEU A 44 -7.65 9.91 -5.17
N LEU A 45 -6.55 9.19 -4.90
CA LEU A 45 -6.45 7.77 -5.16
C LEU A 45 -7.44 6.96 -4.31
N ARG A 46 -7.67 7.37 -3.06
CA ARG A 46 -8.71 6.79 -2.19
C ARG A 46 -10.11 6.97 -2.79
N ASP A 47 -10.42 8.16 -3.27
CA ASP A 47 -11.74 8.51 -3.83
C ASP A 47 -11.98 7.78 -5.17
N VAL A 48 -10.97 7.70 -6.03
CA VAL A 48 -10.98 6.93 -7.27
C VAL A 48 -11.21 5.44 -6.97
N MET A 49 -10.45 4.85 -6.05
CA MET A 49 -10.64 3.45 -5.65
C MET A 49 -12.02 3.19 -5.06
N HIS A 50 -12.57 4.12 -4.28
CA HIS A 50 -13.92 3.96 -3.71
C HIS A 50 -15.00 3.97 -4.79
N THR A 51 -14.87 4.87 -5.77
CA THR A 51 -15.78 4.96 -6.91
C THR A 51 -15.70 3.72 -7.78
N ALA A 52 -14.48 3.24 -8.08
CA ALA A 52 -14.22 2.07 -8.91
C ALA A 52 -14.77 0.75 -8.36
N GLN A 53 -15.09 0.68 -7.06
CA GLN A 53 -15.76 -0.48 -6.46
C GLN A 53 -17.26 -0.53 -6.79
N LYS A 54 -17.86 0.60 -7.16
CA LYS A 54 -19.31 0.73 -7.39
C LYS A 54 -19.65 0.91 -8.86
N THR A 55 -18.76 1.55 -9.62
CA THR A 55 -18.95 1.90 -11.02
C THR A 55 -17.71 1.53 -11.83
N ALA A 56 -17.83 1.59 -13.16
CA ALA A 56 -16.66 1.50 -14.03
C ALA A 56 -15.64 2.60 -13.70
N LEU A 57 -14.36 2.30 -13.92
CA LEU A 57 -13.29 3.30 -13.85
C LEU A 57 -13.47 4.30 -14.99
N HIS A 58 -13.27 5.58 -14.69
CA HIS A 58 -13.20 6.60 -15.73
C HIS A 58 -11.93 6.39 -16.57
N GLU A 59 -12.01 6.62 -17.88
CA GLU A 59 -10.86 6.44 -18.79
C GLU A 59 -9.68 7.33 -18.36
N ASP A 60 -9.96 8.57 -17.97
CA ASP A 60 -8.96 9.53 -17.46
C ASP A 60 -8.47 9.27 -16.02
N ALA A 61 -8.83 8.16 -15.36
CA ALA A 61 -8.46 7.92 -13.96
C ALA A 61 -6.92 7.94 -13.77
N ARG A 62 -6.20 7.36 -14.72
CA ARG A 62 -4.74 7.36 -14.75
C ARG A 62 -4.18 8.77 -14.84
N ASP A 63 -4.61 9.50 -15.86
CA ASP A 63 -4.06 10.82 -16.18
C ASP A 63 -4.36 11.84 -15.08
N ASN A 64 -5.51 11.72 -14.42
CA ASN A 64 -5.82 12.51 -13.23
C ASN A 64 -4.84 12.26 -12.08
N VAL A 65 -4.43 11.01 -11.85
CA VAL A 65 -3.42 10.68 -10.82
C VAL A 65 -2.04 11.19 -11.22
N LEU A 66 -1.66 11.08 -12.49
CA LEU A 66 -0.38 11.61 -12.99
C LEU A 66 -0.31 13.13 -12.91
N ALA A 67 -1.41 13.83 -13.22
CA ALA A 67 -1.52 15.27 -13.08
C ALA A 67 -1.42 15.69 -11.61
N ALA A 68 -2.15 15.02 -10.71
CA ALA A 68 -2.12 15.32 -9.27
C ALA A 68 -0.74 15.06 -8.62
N THR A 69 0.03 14.12 -9.17
CA THR A 69 1.41 13.83 -8.73
C THR A 69 2.44 14.73 -9.39
N GLY A 70 2.06 15.57 -10.36
CA GLY A 70 2.98 16.37 -11.15
C GLY A 70 4.04 15.53 -11.84
N THR A 71 3.67 14.33 -12.31
CA THR A 71 4.61 13.37 -12.89
C THR A 71 5.18 13.90 -14.22
N PRO A 72 6.51 14.08 -14.35
CA PRO A 72 7.12 14.46 -15.62
C PRO A 72 6.89 13.44 -16.73
N GLU A 73 6.78 13.90 -17.98
CA GLU A 73 6.52 13.03 -19.15
C GLU A 73 7.59 11.95 -19.37
N ASP A 74 8.85 12.23 -19.01
CA ASP A 74 9.97 11.30 -19.17
C ASP A 74 10.18 10.36 -17.95
N THR A 75 9.23 10.32 -17.02
CA THR A 75 9.30 9.45 -15.83
C THR A 75 9.25 7.97 -16.24
N GLU A 76 10.25 7.20 -15.82
CA GLU A 76 10.29 5.75 -16.00
C GLU A 76 9.79 4.99 -14.77
N ARG A 77 9.94 5.57 -13.57
CA ARG A 77 9.49 4.97 -12.30
C ARG A 77 8.77 5.98 -11.42
N LEU A 78 7.52 5.71 -11.07
CA LEU A 78 6.71 6.54 -10.15
C LEU A 78 6.55 5.81 -8.82
N VAL A 79 6.92 6.44 -7.69
CA VAL A 79 6.78 5.84 -6.36
C VAL A 79 5.61 6.45 -5.59
N LEU A 80 4.59 5.63 -5.32
CA LEU A 80 3.41 6.03 -4.57
C LEU A 80 3.38 5.30 -3.23
N ASP A 81 3.38 6.06 -2.15
CA ASP A 81 3.28 5.61 -0.78
C ASP A 81 1.88 5.89 -0.22
N ASN A 82 1.23 4.84 0.30
CA ASN A 82 0.01 5.00 1.08
C ASN A 82 -0.24 3.79 1.98
N HIS A 83 0.03 3.96 3.27
CA HIS A 83 -0.35 3.00 4.31
C HIS A 83 -1.85 2.64 4.33
N GLY A 84 -2.70 3.50 3.75
CA GLY A 84 -4.14 3.27 3.60
C GLY A 84 -4.55 2.51 2.34
N PHE A 85 -3.62 2.01 1.52
CA PHE A 85 -3.95 1.35 0.25
C PHE A 85 -4.95 0.20 0.42
N PHE A 86 -4.68 -0.70 1.37
CA PHE A 86 -5.51 -1.88 1.62
C PHE A 86 -6.69 -1.63 2.57
N GLY A 87 -6.87 -0.40 3.05
CA GLY A 87 -7.97 -0.01 3.90
C GLY A 87 -7.54 0.85 5.08
N THR A 88 -8.46 1.03 6.01
CA THR A 88 -8.19 1.70 7.30
C THR A 88 -7.69 0.68 8.33
N PRO A 89 -7.10 1.10 9.46
CA PRO A 89 -6.65 0.20 10.52
C PRO A 89 -7.69 -0.85 10.94
N LYS A 90 -8.97 -0.47 11.09
CA LYS A 90 -10.06 -1.41 11.43
C LYS A 90 -10.39 -2.44 10.34
N MET A 91 -9.99 -2.18 9.09
CA MET A 91 -10.18 -3.06 7.93
C MET A 91 -8.97 -3.95 7.67
N SER A 92 -7.86 -3.71 8.36
CA SER A 92 -6.65 -4.53 8.21
C SER A 92 -6.81 -5.96 8.70
N ILE A 93 -7.87 -6.25 9.47
CA ILE A 93 -8.18 -7.58 9.98
C ILE A 93 -9.66 -7.90 9.78
N GLY A 94 -9.94 -9.09 9.26
CA GLY A 94 -11.29 -9.64 9.19
C GLY A 94 -11.32 -11.11 8.78
N GLY A 95 -12.11 -11.91 9.49
CA GLY A 95 -12.25 -13.35 9.24
C GLY A 95 -10.90 -14.08 9.35
N ALA A 96 -10.19 -13.86 10.47
CA ALA A 96 -8.89 -14.42 10.79
C ALA A 96 -7.77 -14.15 9.75
N ARG A 97 -7.87 -13.08 8.96
CA ARG A 97 -6.91 -12.73 7.90
C ARG A 97 -6.46 -11.29 7.96
N PHE A 98 -5.22 -11.05 7.55
CA PHE A 98 -4.72 -9.70 7.30
C PHE A 98 -5.15 -9.20 5.93
N TYR A 99 -5.55 -7.93 5.89
CA TYR A 99 -5.96 -7.17 4.71
C TYR A 99 -6.86 -7.97 3.76
N PRO A 100 -8.07 -8.34 4.18
CA PRO A 100 -9.00 -9.13 3.37
C PRO A 100 -9.37 -8.49 2.02
N ALA A 101 -9.13 -7.19 1.85
CA ALA A 101 -9.37 -6.46 0.60
C ALA A 101 -8.11 -6.23 -0.26
N ALA A 102 -6.94 -6.77 0.12
CA ALA A 102 -5.66 -6.44 -0.52
C ALA A 102 -5.63 -6.77 -2.01
N ASP A 103 -5.98 -8.00 -2.38
CA ASP A 103 -6.04 -8.50 -3.76
C ASP A 103 -7.03 -7.67 -4.60
N MET A 104 -8.26 -7.48 -4.14
CA MET A 104 -9.24 -6.66 -4.84
C MET A 104 -8.76 -5.21 -5.05
N ARG A 105 -8.18 -4.56 -4.03
CA ARG A 105 -7.70 -3.18 -4.16
C ARG A 105 -6.46 -3.08 -5.05
N LEU A 106 -5.57 -4.06 -5.00
CA LEU A 106 -4.42 -4.11 -5.90
C LEU A 106 -4.86 -4.32 -7.36
N SER A 107 -5.89 -5.14 -7.62
CA SER A 107 -6.48 -5.26 -8.96
C SER A 107 -7.11 -3.94 -9.46
N LEU A 108 -7.65 -3.12 -8.57
CA LEU A 108 -8.12 -1.78 -8.94
C LEU A 108 -6.96 -0.85 -9.31
N LEU A 109 -5.86 -0.90 -8.56
CA LEU A 109 -4.65 -0.12 -8.89
C LEU A 109 -4.07 -0.54 -10.23
N ASP A 110 -3.98 -1.84 -10.49
CA ASP A 110 -3.52 -2.39 -11.77
C ASP A 110 -4.34 -1.85 -12.94
N ARG A 111 -5.68 -1.82 -12.79
CA ARG A 111 -6.59 -1.23 -13.77
C ARG A 111 -6.49 0.29 -13.89
N ILE A 112 -6.25 1.01 -12.78
CA ILE A 112 -6.08 2.47 -12.79
C ILE A 112 -4.82 2.86 -13.55
N PHE A 113 -3.74 2.09 -13.40
CA PHE A 113 -2.45 2.43 -14.00
C PHE A 113 -2.21 1.80 -15.37
N ALA A 114 -3.07 0.88 -15.84
CA ALA A 114 -2.99 0.34 -17.19
C ALA A 114 -2.82 1.47 -18.25
N PRO A 115 -1.85 1.37 -19.17
CA PRO A 115 -1.04 0.18 -19.49
C PRO A 115 0.28 0.04 -18.70
N ASP A 116 0.53 0.88 -17.70
CA ASP A 116 1.76 0.78 -16.88
C ASP A 116 1.76 -0.49 -16.02
N GLY A 117 2.94 -1.05 -15.81
CA GLY A 117 3.13 -2.17 -14.89
C GLY A 117 3.25 -1.69 -13.45
N ILE A 118 2.56 -2.36 -12.52
CA ILE A 118 2.67 -2.06 -11.09
C ILE A 118 3.60 -3.05 -10.36
N GLU A 119 4.31 -2.56 -9.34
CA GLU A 119 5.15 -3.36 -8.44
C GLU A 119 4.75 -3.08 -6.99
N LEU A 120 4.51 -4.12 -6.20
CA LEU A 120 4.08 -3.99 -4.80
C LEU A 120 5.28 -4.10 -3.85
N PHE A 121 5.42 -3.12 -2.97
CA PHE A 121 6.36 -3.13 -1.84
C PHE A 121 5.57 -3.13 -0.53
N PHE A 122 5.85 -4.09 0.33
CA PHE A 122 5.03 -4.35 1.52
C PHE A 122 5.86 -4.74 2.75
N GLY A 123 6.10 -3.76 3.62
CA GLY A 123 6.69 -3.97 4.95
C GLY A 123 5.71 -4.68 5.90
N LEU A 124 6.09 -5.84 6.40
CA LEU A 124 5.32 -6.64 7.35
C LEU A 124 5.69 -6.25 8.78
N ARG A 125 4.80 -6.47 9.74
CA ARG A 125 5.10 -6.26 11.17
C ARG A 125 4.73 -7.51 11.95
N ASN A 126 5.48 -7.83 13.00
CA ASN A 126 5.16 -8.92 13.90
C ASN A 126 3.71 -8.80 14.40
N PRO A 127 2.83 -9.79 14.15
CA PRO A 127 1.42 -9.75 14.55
C PRO A 127 1.22 -9.39 16.03
N ALA A 128 2.05 -9.93 16.93
CA ALA A 128 1.95 -9.67 18.36
C ALA A 128 2.17 -8.19 18.72
N THR A 129 2.93 -7.45 17.90
CA THR A 129 3.16 -6.01 18.11
C THR A 129 2.23 -5.15 17.26
N LEU A 130 1.76 -5.66 16.12
CA LEU A 130 0.84 -4.95 15.23
C LEU A 130 -0.56 -4.83 15.85
N LEU A 131 -1.13 -5.93 16.35
CA LEU A 131 -2.50 -5.97 16.88
C LEU A 131 -2.78 -4.89 17.95
N PRO A 132 -1.95 -4.75 19.02
CA PRO A 132 -2.16 -3.68 20.00
C PRO A 132 -1.90 -2.29 19.42
N ALA A 133 -0.96 -2.14 18.48
CA ALA A 133 -0.64 -0.86 17.85
C ALA A 133 -1.75 -0.34 16.94
N LEU A 134 -2.62 -1.22 16.43
CA LEU A 134 -3.79 -0.82 15.64
C LEU A 134 -4.89 -0.19 16.48
N LEU A 135 -5.04 -0.57 17.76
CA LEU A 135 -6.18 -0.21 18.59
C LEU A 135 -6.48 1.30 18.64
N PRO A 136 -5.48 2.20 18.82
CA PRO A 136 -5.72 3.64 18.90
C PRO A 136 -6.45 4.23 17.69
N ASP A 137 -6.27 3.63 16.50
CA ASP A 137 -6.87 4.10 15.25
C ASP A 137 -8.09 3.27 14.83
N THR A 138 -8.71 2.59 15.79
CA THR A 138 -9.90 1.76 15.60
C THR A 138 -10.96 2.10 16.65
N PRO A 139 -12.24 1.74 16.41
CA PRO A 139 -13.28 1.87 17.44
C PRO A 139 -13.22 0.77 18.51
N PHE A 140 -12.24 -0.13 18.48
CA PHE A 140 -12.16 -1.28 19.38
C PHE A 140 -11.26 -0.98 20.58
N SER A 141 -11.64 -1.48 21.76
CA SER A 141 -10.90 -1.27 23.00
C SER A 141 -9.94 -2.41 23.31
N THR A 142 -10.16 -3.59 22.74
CA THR A 142 -9.33 -4.78 22.99
C THR A 142 -8.96 -5.50 21.69
N VAL A 143 -7.87 -6.26 21.73
CA VAL A 143 -7.47 -7.13 20.61
C VAL A 143 -8.57 -8.16 20.31
N THR A 144 -9.22 -8.72 21.34
CA THR A 144 -10.34 -9.66 21.16
C THR A 144 -11.48 -9.06 20.35
N GLU A 145 -11.82 -7.79 20.61
CA GLU A 145 -12.83 -7.06 19.83
C GLU A 145 -12.38 -6.80 18.40
N LEU A 146 -11.12 -6.38 18.20
CA LEU A 146 -10.53 -6.17 16.87
C LEU A 146 -10.55 -7.45 16.03
N LEU A 147 -10.25 -8.59 16.65
CA LEU A 147 -10.31 -9.92 16.04
C LEU A 147 -11.74 -10.45 15.89
N ARG A 148 -12.73 -9.81 16.51
CA ARG A 148 -14.14 -10.23 16.49
C ARG A 148 -14.33 -11.68 16.95
N GLY A 149 -13.51 -12.11 17.92
CA GLY A 149 -13.51 -13.47 18.46
C GLY A 149 -12.68 -14.50 17.69
N ASP A 150 -12.03 -14.13 16.58
CA ASP A 150 -11.12 -15.02 15.86
C ASP A 150 -9.86 -15.33 16.68
N ASP A 151 -9.32 -16.54 16.50
CA ASP A 151 -8.04 -16.93 17.12
C ASP A 151 -6.87 -16.19 16.44
N PRO A 152 -6.06 -15.39 17.17
CA PRO A 152 -4.90 -14.70 16.60
C PRO A 152 -3.87 -15.67 16.02
N THR A 153 -3.83 -16.92 16.46
CA THR A 153 -2.92 -17.94 15.92
C THR A 153 -3.27 -18.35 14.49
N HIS A 154 -4.40 -17.92 13.93
CA HIS A 154 -4.71 -18.12 12.51
C HIS A 154 -4.19 -17.00 11.60
N LEU A 155 -3.81 -15.85 12.16
CA LEU A 155 -3.29 -14.73 11.38
C LEU A 155 -1.91 -15.05 10.81
N ARG A 156 -1.78 -14.98 9.47
CA ARG A 156 -0.55 -15.28 8.73
C ARG A 156 -0.35 -14.27 7.60
N TRP A 157 0.80 -13.60 7.58
CA TRP A 157 1.18 -12.76 6.43
C TRP A 157 1.31 -13.57 5.14
N SER A 158 1.80 -14.81 5.24
CA SER A 158 1.92 -15.71 4.10
C SER A 158 0.57 -15.97 3.42
N GLU A 159 -0.54 -15.96 4.17
CA GLU A 159 -1.88 -16.08 3.60
C GLU A 159 -2.23 -14.86 2.74
N THR A 160 -1.99 -13.65 3.23
CA THR A 160 -2.20 -12.41 2.46
C THR A 160 -1.35 -12.40 1.18
N ILE A 161 -0.07 -12.75 1.28
CA ILE A 161 0.83 -12.78 0.13
C ILE A 161 0.42 -13.86 -0.88
N ALA A 162 0.04 -15.06 -0.41
CA ALA A 162 -0.45 -16.13 -1.28
C ALA A 162 -1.72 -15.71 -2.03
N ARG A 163 -2.66 -15.04 -1.36
CA ARG A 163 -3.89 -14.51 -1.98
C ARG A 163 -3.58 -13.47 -3.05
N ILE A 164 -2.69 -12.52 -2.77
CA ILE A 164 -2.27 -11.51 -3.75
C ILE A 164 -1.62 -12.18 -4.97
N ARG A 165 -0.67 -13.10 -4.77
CA ARG A 165 0.02 -13.80 -5.85
C ARG A 165 -0.90 -14.69 -6.69
N ALA A 166 -1.93 -15.28 -6.07
CA ALA A 166 -2.93 -16.07 -6.78
C ALA A 166 -3.86 -15.19 -7.65
N ALA A 167 -4.24 -14.03 -7.15
CA ALA A 167 -5.12 -13.10 -7.88
C ALA A 167 -4.37 -12.33 -8.98
N LEU A 168 -3.10 -11.99 -8.75
CA LEU A 168 -2.30 -11.10 -9.59
C LEU A 168 -0.87 -11.67 -9.75
N PRO A 169 -0.72 -12.76 -10.52
CA PRO A 169 0.55 -13.50 -10.61
C PRO A 169 1.69 -12.70 -11.26
N ASP A 170 1.33 -11.74 -12.12
CA ASP A 170 2.27 -10.96 -12.92
C ASP A 170 2.80 -9.72 -12.17
N ILE A 171 2.17 -9.33 -11.06
CA ILE A 171 2.67 -8.23 -10.22
C ILE A 171 3.84 -8.73 -9.37
N PRO A 172 5.04 -8.15 -9.50
CA PRO A 172 6.14 -8.46 -8.60
C PRO A 172 5.83 -7.92 -7.19
N VAL A 173 6.15 -8.73 -6.18
CA VAL A 173 5.87 -8.43 -4.78
C VAL A 173 7.16 -8.53 -3.99
N THR A 174 7.58 -7.42 -3.38
CA THR A 174 8.73 -7.34 -2.48
C THR A 174 8.23 -7.15 -1.05
N VAL A 175 8.66 -8.02 -0.15
CA VAL A 175 8.29 -8.00 1.28
C VAL A 175 9.53 -7.97 2.16
N TRP A 176 9.42 -7.30 3.30
CA TRP A 176 10.44 -7.29 4.35
C TRP A 176 9.76 -7.22 5.71
N CYS A 177 10.48 -7.55 6.79
CA CYS A 177 10.04 -7.25 8.14
C CYS A 177 10.39 -5.79 8.46
N ASN A 178 9.42 -5.01 8.91
CA ASN A 178 9.63 -3.63 9.32
C ASN A 178 10.59 -3.51 10.51
N GLU A 179 10.69 -4.55 11.33
CA GLU A 179 11.68 -4.66 12.39
C GLU A 179 13.13 -4.66 11.86
N ASP A 180 13.33 -5.10 10.62
CA ASP A 180 14.63 -5.12 9.95
C ASP A 180 14.93 -3.80 9.21
N THR A 181 14.00 -2.84 9.17
CA THR A 181 14.19 -1.56 8.47
C THR A 181 15.52 -0.87 8.85
N PRO A 182 15.96 -0.80 10.13
CA PRO A 182 17.26 -0.21 10.49
C PRO A 182 18.48 -0.92 9.91
N LEU A 183 18.34 -2.17 9.46
CA LEU A 183 19.41 -2.96 8.83
C LEU A 183 19.38 -2.85 7.31
N ILE A 184 18.20 -2.62 6.74
CA ILE A 184 17.98 -2.45 5.30
C ILE A 184 18.29 -1.01 4.88
N TRP A 185 18.03 -0.06 5.79
CA TRP A 185 18.13 1.37 5.61
C TRP A 185 18.69 2.01 6.88
N ALA A 186 19.89 2.59 6.77
CA ALA A 186 20.59 3.30 7.85
C ALA A 186 21.08 4.65 7.35
#